data_AF-A0A958UJM2-F1
#
_entry.id   AF-A0A958UJM2-F1
#
_cell.length_a   1.000
_cell.length_b   1.000
_cell.length_c   1.000
_cell.angle_alpha   90.00
_cell.angle_beta   90.00
_cell.angle_gamma   90.00
#
_symmetry.space_group_name_H-M   'P 1'
#
loop_
_entity.id
_entity.type
_entity.pdbx_description
1 polymer ?
#
loop_
_entity_poly.entity_id
_entity_poly.type
_entity_poly.pdbx_seq_one_letter_code
_entity_poly.pdbx_strand_id
1 'polypeptide(L)'
;MKTMFNLAAIFFVVFTLQSCNLLSAAGISSQGQPTKGVKTELTSTTANSAVNVDHSQWDKLLKKYVNNAGFLDYKGFKNDRQKLDDYLKMLSEKEPTNDWSVQELLAYYINLYNAATVKLIVENYPVKSIKDIDGAWTKGRVTVGNKELSLGGIENGILRKMNEPRIHFAVNCASISCPKLMNEAY
;
A
#
# COMPACT_ATOMS: atom_id res chain seq x y z
N MET A 1 58.12 10.74 -21.28
CA MET A 1 57.32 9.51 -21.03
C MET A 1 56.88 9.50 -19.56
N LYS A 2 55.78 10.17 -19.22
CA LYS A 2 55.12 10.05 -17.91
C LYS A 2 53.62 10.11 -18.10
N THR A 3 53.01 9.02 -17.66
CA THR A 3 51.60 8.64 -17.60
C THR A 3 50.69 9.72 -17.01
N MET A 4 49.70 10.16 -17.79
CA MET A 4 48.48 10.79 -17.29
C MET A 4 47.29 10.09 -17.94
N PHE A 5 46.73 9.08 -17.29
CA PHE A 5 45.39 8.62 -17.63
C PHE A 5 44.70 8.02 -16.40
N ASN A 6 43.43 8.39 -16.28
CA ASN A 6 42.37 7.76 -15.48
C ASN A 6 42.33 8.02 -13.97
N LEU A 7 41.69 9.15 -13.61
CA LEU A 7 40.97 9.27 -12.34
C LEU A 7 39.51 9.78 -12.50
N ALA A 8 38.90 9.62 -13.69
CA ALA A 8 37.58 10.19 -14.00
C ALA A 8 36.43 9.16 -14.10
N ALA A 9 36.65 7.88 -13.78
CA ALA A 9 35.67 6.82 -14.04
C ALA A 9 34.99 6.23 -12.78
N ILE A 10 35.16 6.80 -11.59
CA ILE A 10 34.65 6.20 -10.33
C ILE A 10 33.50 7.01 -9.69
N PHE A 11 33.15 8.19 -10.22
CA PHE A 11 32.07 9.01 -9.62
C PHE A 11 30.66 8.80 -10.20
N PHE A 12 30.49 7.99 -11.25
CA PHE A 12 29.19 7.87 -11.95
C PHE A 12 28.31 6.68 -11.54
N VAL A 13 28.81 5.75 -10.70
CA VAL A 13 28.06 4.52 -10.36
C VAL A 13 27.23 4.68 -9.08
N VAL A 14 27.53 5.63 -8.21
CA VAL A 14 26.87 5.77 -6.90
C VAL A 14 25.50 6.50 -6.97
N PHE A 15 25.18 7.16 -8.08
CA PHE A 15 23.91 7.90 -8.25
C PHE A 15 22.70 7.04 -8.68
N THR A 16 22.89 5.76 -8.97
CA THR A 16 21.81 4.90 -9.50
C THR A 16 20.97 4.20 -8.41
N LEU A 17 21.48 4.06 -7.19
CA LEU A 17 20.75 3.36 -6.11
C LEU A 17 19.82 4.30 -5.32
N GLN A 18 20.14 5.59 -5.22
CA GLN A 18 19.26 6.56 -4.55
C GLN A 18 18.06 6.96 -5.41
N SER A 19 18.17 6.92 -6.74
CA SER A 19 17.08 7.28 -7.64
C SER A 19 15.93 6.28 -7.58
N CYS A 20 16.20 4.98 -7.41
CA CYS A 20 15.15 3.95 -7.31
C CYS A 20 14.19 4.19 -6.12
N ASN A 21 14.71 4.65 -4.97
CA ASN A 21 13.88 4.93 -3.80
C ASN A 21 12.95 6.13 -4.02
N LEU A 22 13.44 7.20 -4.64
CA LEU A 22 12.65 8.39 -4.96
C LEU A 22 11.57 8.10 -6.02
N LEU A 23 11.90 7.33 -7.05
CA LEU A 23 10.94 6.94 -8.09
C LEU A 23 9.82 6.06 -7.52
N SER A 24 10.16 5.13 -6.62
CA SER A 24 9.17 4.29 -5.93
C SER A 24 8.29 5.12 -4.99
N ALA A 25 8.86 6.04 -4.22
CA ALA A 25 8.09 6.96 -3.39
C ALA A 25 7.14 7.83 -4.23
N ALA A 26 7.58 8.27 -5.40
CA ALA A 26 6.80 9.08 -6.33
C ALA A 26 5.72 8.29 -7.11
N GLY A 27 5.56 6.98 -6.86
CA GLY A 27 4.50 6.19 -7.47
C GLY A 27 4.80 5.66 -8.89
N ILE A 28 6.03 5.80 -9.36
CA ILE A 28 6.47 5.20 -10.63
C ILE A 28 6.50 3.66 -10.51
N SER A 29 6.60 3.14 -9.30
CA SER A 29 6.44 1.72 -8.94
C SER A 29 4.99 1.22 -8.92
N SER A 30 4.02 1.94 -9.50
CA SER A 30 2.66 1.39 -9.69
C SER A 30 2.63 0.20 -10.67
N GLN A 31 3.72 -0.03 -11.41
CA GLN A 31 3.93 -1.19 -12.30
C GLN A 31 2.76 -1.42 -13.28
N GLY A 32 2.11 -0.35 -13.74
CA GLY A 32 0.99 -0.44 -14.69
C GLY A 32 -0.26 -1.13 -14.13
N GLN A 33 -0.47 -1.10 -12.82
CA GLN A 33 -1.75 -1.44 -12.21
C GLN A 33 -2.87 -0.50 -12.70
N PRO A 34 -4.10 -1.00 -12.93
CA PRO A 34 -5.18 -0.19 -13.49
C PRO A 34 -5.60 0.92 -12.53
N THR A 35 -5.81 2.11 -13.08
CA THR A 35 -6.36 3.28 -12.39
C THR A 35 -7.51 3.86 -13.18
N LYS A 36 -8.63 4.14 -12.53
CA LYS A 36 -9.75 4.88 -13.12
C LYS A 36 -10.04 6.12 -12.29
N GLY A 37 -10.05 7.28 -12.95
CA GLY A 37 -10.45 8.53 -12.32
C GLY A 37 -11.95 8.52 -11.96
N VAL A 38 -12.30 9.02 -10.78
CA VAL A 38 -13.69 9.31 -10.40
C VAL A 38 -14.20 10.47 -11.27
N LYS A 39 -15.19 10.20 -12.14
CA LYS A 39 -15.77 11.20 -13.04
C LYS A 39 -17.09 11.79 -12.54
N THR A 40 -17.80 11.06 -11.69
CA THR A 40 -19.12 11.41 -11.14
C THR A 40 -19.16 11.03 -9.68
N GLU A 41 -20.14 11.54 -8.94
CA GLU A 41 -20.31 11.23 -7.52
C GLU A 41 -20.44 9.71 -7.30
N LEU A 42 -19.62 9.17 -6.39
CA LEU A 42 -19.69 7.76 -6.01
C LEU A 42 -20.85 7.60 -5.02
N THR A 43 -21.93 6.94 -5.43
CA THR A 43 -23.05 6.62 -4.53
C THR A 43 -22.84 5.26 -3.88
N SER A 44 -23.24 5.15 -2.60
CA SER A 44 -22.96 4.00 -1.72
C SER A 44 -23.88 2.79 -1.92
N THR A 45 -24.71 2.78 -2.97
CA THR A 45 -25.75 1.76 -3.14
C THR A 45 -25.29 0.66 -4.09
N THR A 46 -24.53 -0.31 -3.54
CA THR A 46 -24.39 -1.72 -3.97
C THR A 46 -23.95 -2.07 -5.40
N ALA A 47 -22.93 -2.94 -5.47
CA ALA A 47 -22.54 -3.83 -6.58
C ALA A 47 -22.46 -3.18 -7.99
N ASN A 48 -21.59 -2.19 -8.15
CA ASN A 48 -21.35 -1.56 -9.46
C ASN A 48 -20.22 -2.21 -10.27
N SER A 49 -19.73 -3.39 -9.87
CA SER A 49 -18.80 -4.17 -10.66
C SER A 49 -19.25 -5.62 -10.80
N ALA A 50 -18.94 -6.21 -11.95
CA ALA A 50 -19.06 -7.65 -12.20
C ALA A 50 -18.22 -8.48 -11.21
N VAL A 51 -17.24 -7.85 -10.54
CA VAL A 51 -16.39 -8.45 -9.52
C VAL A 51 -16.58 -7.69 -8.21
N ASN A 52 -16.77 -8.40 -7.10
CA ASN A 52 -16.73 -7.81 -5.76
C ASN A 52 -15.79 -8.68 -4.92
N VAL A 53 -14.64 -8.14 -4.52
CA VAL A 53 -13.64 -8.84 -3.73
C VAL A 53 -14.13 -8.97 -2.28
N ASP A 54 -14.02 -10.17 -1.71
CA ASP A 54 -14.43 -10.42 -0.33
C ASP A 54 -13.36 -9.92 0.66
N HIS A 55 -13.67 -8.81 1.33
CA HIS A 55 -12.82 -8.22 2.36
C HIS A 55 -13.21 -8.64 3.80
N SER A 56 -14.11 -9.61 3.98
CA SER A 56 -14.65 -10.01 5.29
C SER A 56 -13.59 -10.50 6.28
N GLN A 57 -12.51 -11.14 5.80
CA GLN A 57 -11.40 -11.56 6.66
C GLN A 57 -10.64 -10.35 7.24
N TRP A 58 -10.42 -9.32 6.41
CA TRP A 58 -9.80 -8.08 6.85
C TRP A 58 -10.70 -7.31 7.81
N ASP A 59 -12.00 -7.21 7.48
CA ASP A 59 -13.01 -6.61 8.35
C ASP A 59 -13.05 -7.23 9.75
N LYS A 60 -13.02 -8.57 9.85
CA LYS A 60 -12.95 -9.29 11.14
C LYS A 60 -11.69 -8.93 11.94
N LEU A 61 -10.54 -8.79 11.28
CA LEU A 61 -9.28 -8.40 11.94
C LEU A 61 -9.36 -6.95 12.44
N LEU A 62 -9.88 -6.04 11.62
CA LEU A 62 -10.08 -4.65 11.99
C LEU A 62 -11.01 -4.52 13.19
N LYS A 63 -12.18 -5.15 13.17
CA LYS A 63 -13.15 -5.13 14.29
C LYS A 63 -12.57 -5.69 15.58
N LYS A 64 -11.67 -6.67 15.48
CA LYS A 64 -11.04 -7.30 16.64
C LYS A 64 -9.94 -6.41 17.26
N TYR A 65 -9.16 -5.72 16.43
CA TYR A 65 -7.90 -5.10 16.88
C TYR A 65 -7.86 -3.58 16.81
N VAL A 66 -8.78 -2.93 16.10
CA VAL A 66 -8.90 -1.48 16.00
C VAL A 66 -9.96 -0.99 16.96
N ASN A 67 -9.58 -0.11 17.89
CA ASN A 67 -10.52 0.48 18.83
C ASN A 67 -11.29 1.68 18.22
N ASN A 68 -12.29 2.20 18.94
CA ASN A 68 -13.12 3.33 18.48
C ASN A 68 -12.34 4.64 18.23
N ALA A 69 -11.12 4.75 18.75
CA ALA A 69 -10.24 5.88 18.48
C ALA A 69 -9.38 5.69 17.22
N GLY A 70 -9.44 4.53 16.57
CA GLY A 70 -8.67 4.18 15.37
C GLY A 70 -7.26 3.64 15.66
N PHE A 71 -6.98 3.28 16.92
CA PHE A 71 -5.69 2.67 17.28
C PHE A 71 -5.76 1.15 17.18
N LEU A 72 -4.73 0.58 16.54
CA LEU A 72 -4.58 -0.85 16.36
C LEU A 72 -3.70 -1.46 17.46
N ASP A 73 -4.18 -2.54 18.10
CA ASP A 73 -3.39 -3.33 19.05
C ASP A 73 -2.39 -4.24 18.31
N TYR A 74 -1.23 -3.69 17.93
CA TYR A 74 -0.20 -4.45 17.21
C TYR A 74 0.32 -5.65 18.02
N LYS A 75 0.38 -5.54 19.35
CA LYS A 75 0.87 -6.63 20.21
C LYS A 75 -0.08 -7.82 20.14
N GLY A 76 -1.37 -7.58 20.28
CA GLY A 76 -2.41 -8.61 20.16
C GLY A 76 -2.57 -9.12 18.72
N PHE A 77 -2.42 -8.24 17.72
CA PHE A 77 -2.57 -8.57 16.31
C PHE A 77 -1.58 -9.65 15.86
N LYS A 78 -0.36 -9.68 16.42
CA LYS A 78 0.66 -10.72 16.12
C LYS A 78 0.12 -12.15 16.23
N ASN A 79 -0.84 -12.39 17.13
CA ASN A 79 -1.43 -13.72 17.31
C ASN A 79 -2.28 -14.18 16.12
N ASP A 80 -2.77 -13.24 15.30
CA ASP A 80 -3.57 -13.50 14.09
C ASP A 80 -2.81 -13.10 12.81
N ARG A 81 -1.47 -12.95 12.86
CA ARG A 81 -0.64 -12.60 11.70
C ARG A 81 -0.91 -13.48 10.49
N GLN A 82 -1.06 -14.79 10.69
CA GLN A 82 -1.33 -15.73 9.60
C GLN A 82 -2.61 -15.35 8.83
N LYS A 83 -3.67 -14.90 9.52
CA LYS A 83 -4.92 -14.46 8.86
C LYS A 83 -4.71 -13.20 8.03
N LEU A 84 -3.81 -12.30 8.44
CA LEU A 84 -3.45 -11.14 7.62
C LEU A 84 -2.65 -11.57 6.38
N ASP A 85 -1.72 -12.51 6.54
CA ASP A 85 -0.95 -13.06 5.43
C ASP A 85 -1.85 -13.80 4.42
N ASP A 86 -2.80 -14.60 4.89
CA ASP A 86 -3.78 -15.29 4.05
C ASP A 86 -4.67 -14.30 3.28
N TYR A 87 -5.06 -13.20 3.91
CA TYR A 87 -5.85 -12.16 3.27
C TYR A 87 -5.05 -11.44 2.16
N LEU A 88 -3.80 -11.06 2.44
CA LEU A 88 -2.93 -10.43 1.43
C LEU A 88 -2.59 -11.41 0.30
N LYS A 89 -2.48 -12.71 0.59
CA LYS A 89 -2.33 -13.75 -0.43
C LYS A 89 -3.57 -13.83 -1.33
N MET A 90 -4.77 -13.82 -0.75
CA MET A 90 -6.02 -13.79 -1.52
C MET A 90 -6.07 -12.57 -2.45
N LEU A 91 -5.72 -11.37 -1.95
CA LEU A 91 -5.65 -10.19 -2.81
C LEU A 91 -4.62 -10.37 -3.93
N SER A 92 -3.45 -10.94 -3.63
CA SER A 92 -2.39 -11.14 -4.64
C SER A 92 -2.86 -11.98 -5.84
N GLU A 93 -3.80 -12.90 -5.62
CA GLU A 93 -4.39 -13.79 -6.62
C GLU A 93 -5.58 -13.14 -7.35
N LYS A 94 -6.12 -12.03 -6.84
CA LYS A 94 -7.23 -11.25 -7.41
C LYS A 94 -6.69 -10.01 -8.11
N GLU A 95 -5.99 -10.20 -9.23
CA GLU A 95 -5.39 -9.09 -9.98
C GLU A 95 -6.48 -8.13 -10.50
N PRO A 96 -6.42 -6.83 -10.14
CA PRO A 96 -7.35 -5.83 -10.66
C PRO A 96 -7.20 -5.67 -12.18
N THR A 97 -8.32 -5.44 -12.87
CA THR A 97 -8.32 -5.22 -14.32
C THR A 97 -8.98 -3.90 -14.70
N ASN A 98 -8.80 -3.47 -15.96
CA ASN A 98 -9.47 -2.30 -16.50
C ASN A 98 -11.00 -2.45 -16.61
N ASP A 99 -11.56 -3.64 -16.37
CA ASP A 99 -13.01 -3.87 -16.40
C ASP A 99 -13.67 -3.65 -15.03
N TRP A 100 -12.88 -3.61 -13.95
CA TRP A 100 -13.40 -3.36 -12.61
C TRP A 100 -13.96 -1.95 -12.48
N SER A 101 -14.98 -1.77 -11.65
CA SER A 101 -15.53 -0.44 -11.42
C SER A 101 -14.52 0.45 -10.70
N VAL A 102 -14.74 1.77 -10.74
CA VAL A 102 -13.91 2.71 -9.98
C VAL A 102 -14.02 2.42 -8.47
N GLN A 103 -15.22 2.06 -8.00
CA GLN A 103 -15.49 1.72 -6.61
C GLN A 103 -14.70 0.49 -6.18
N GLU A 104 -14.71 -0.57 -6.99
CA GLU A 104 -14.00 -1.81 -6.70
C GLU A 104 -12.48 -1.59 -6.67
N LEU A 105 -11.95 -0.83 -7.63
CA LEU A 105 -10.53 -0.46 -7.63
C LEU A 105 -10.16 0.33 -6.36
N LEU A 106 -10.97 1.31 -5.96
CA LEU A 106 -10.73 2.08 -4.73
C LEU A 106 -10.75 1.18 -3.49
N ALA A 107 -11.80 0.39 -3.30
CA ALA A 107 -11.94 -0.51 -2.16
C ALA A 107 -10.75 -1.48 -2.07
N TYR A 108 -10.43 -2.13 -3.19
CA TYR A 108 -9.30 -3.04 -3.28
C TYR A 108 -7.97 -2.38 -2.88
N TYR A 109 -7.61 -1.24 -3.49
CA TYR A 109 -6.30 -0.61 -3.24
C TYR A 109 -6.21 0.06 -1.86
N ILE A 110 -7.31 0.60 -1.33
CA ILE A 110 -7.34 1.15 0.03
C ILE A 110 -7.13 0.02 1.05
N ASN A 111 -7.88 -1.09 0.91
CA ASN A 111 -7.73 -2.23 1.78
C ASN A 111 -6.34 -2.89 1.66
N LEU A 112 -5.80 -3.00 0.45
CA LEU A 112 -4.45 -3.51 0.20
C LEU A 112 -3.38 -2.64 0.90
N TYR A 113 -3.45 -1.31 0.74
CA TYR A 113 -2.52 -0.38 1.39
C TYR A 113 -2.56 -0.51 2.91
N ASN A 114 -3.77 -0.48 3.49
CA ASN A 114 -3.94 -0.52 4.95
C ASN A 114 -3.46 -1.85 5.52
N ALA A 115 -3.84 -2.98 4.89
CA ALA A 115 -3.41 -4.31 5.33
C ALA A 115 -1.88 -4.51 5.18
N ALA A 116 -1.29 -4.05 4.07
CA ALA A 116 0.16 -4.11 3.87
C ALA A 116 0.92 -3.21 4.87
N THR A 117 0.37 -2.04 5.21
CA THR A 117 0.94 -1.16 6.25
C THR A 117 0.90 -1.83 7.61
N VAL A 118 -0.23 -2.44 8.00
CA VAL A 118 -0.34 -3.18 9.27
C VAL A 118 0.63 -4.37 9.28
N LYS A 119 0.74 -5.13 8.19
CA LYS A 119 1.72 -6.23 8.08
C LYS A 119 3.13 -5.73 8.33
N LEU A 120 3.54 -4.63 7.69
CA LEU A 120 4.86 -4.04 7.85
C LEU A 120 5.17 -3.73 9.32
N ILE A 121 4.23 -3.16 10.07
CA ILE A 121 4.43 -2.88 11.49
C ILE A 121 4.46 -4.16 12.32
N VAL A 122 3.54 -5.10 12.08
CA VAL A 122 3.47 -6.39 12.80
C VAL A 122 4.78 -7.17 12.66
N GLU A 123 5.38 -7.18 11.47
CA GLU A 123 6.66 -7.84 11.18
C GLU A 123 7.85 -7.20 11.88
N ASN A 124 7.78 -5.91 12.16
CA ASN A 124 8.84 -5.14 12.82
C ASN A 124 8.53 -4.84 14.30
N TYR A 125 7.43 -5.40 14.85
CA TYR A 125 7.00 -5.07 16.20
C TYR A 125 7.87 -5.76 17.28
N PRO A 126 8.38 -5.02 18.29
CA PRO A 126 8.11 -3.61 18.57
C PRO A 126 8.99 -2.65 17.76
N VAL A 127 8.36 -1.62 17.17
CA VAL A 127 9.03 -0.50 16.48
C VAL A 127 8.44 0.80 16.99
N LYS A 128 9.26 1.86 17.13
CA LYS A 128 8.80 3.16 17.62
C LYS A 128 8.09 3.97 16.54
N SER A 129 8.60 3.94 15.33
CA SER A 129 8.06 4.65 14.19
C SER A 129 8.19 3.80 12.93
N ILE A 130 7.18 3.84 12.05
CA ILE A 130 7.29 3.26 10.71
C ILE A 130 8.48 3.85 9.92
N LYS A 131 8.90 5.08 10.22
CA LYS A 131 10.08 5.73 9.62
C LYS A 131 11.39 5.04 10.01
N ASP A 132 11.41 4.27 11.09
CA ASP A 132 12.58 3.52 11.53
C ASP A 132 12.74 2.21 10.73
N ILE A 133 11.75 1.85 9.89
CA ILE A 133 11.79 0.67 9.03
C ILE A 133 12.40 1.08 7.68
N ASP A 134 13.52 0.45 7.33
CA ASP A 134 14.23 0.75 6.10
C ASP A 134 13.34 0.57 4.86
N GLY A 135 13.29 1.62 4.04
CA GLY A 135 12.47 1.69 2.83
C GLY A 135 10.99 1.43 3.07
N ALA A 136 10.41 1.83 4.22
CA ALA A 136 9.01 1.56 4.60
C ALA A 136 8.02 1.72 3.43
N TRP A 137 8.12 2.85 2.70
CA TRP A 137 7.25 3.16 1.56
C TRP A 137 7.84 2.88 0.18
N THR A 138 9.14 2.59 0.07
CA THR A 138 9.83 2.50 -1.22
C THR A 138 10.14 1.07 -1.64
N LYS A 139 10.37 0.16 -0.68
CA LYS A 139 10.56 -1.26 -0.97
C LYS A 139 9.25 -1.94 -1.32
N GLY A 140 9.32 -2.98 -2.15
CA GLY A 140 8.19 -3.88 -2.37
C GLY A 140 7.72 -4.50 -1.06
N ARG A 141 6.41 -4.49 -0.83
CA ARG A 141 5.76 -4.99 0.40
C ARG A 141 4.69 -6.01 0.14
N VAL A 142 4.02 -5.91 -1.00
CA VAL A 142 2.91 -6.78 -1.36
C VAL A 142 2.96 -7.11 -2.85
N THR A 143 2.56 -8.32 -3.20
CA THR A 143 2.46 -8.76 -4.59
C THR A 143 1.00 -8.67 -5.05
N VAL A 144 0.77 -8.19 -6.27
CA VAL A 144 -0.52 -8.23 -6.96
C VAL A 144 -0.26 -8.75 -8.37
N GLY A 145 -0.82 -9.91 -8.70
CA GLY A 145 -0.44 -10.64 -9.91
C GLY A 145 1.05 -11.00 -9.86
N ASN A 146 1.81 -10.56 -10.87
CA ASN A 146 3.27 -10.72 -10.92
C ASN A 146 4.06 -9.46 -10.50
N LYS A 147 3.39 -8.45 -9.95
CA LYS A 147 3.99 -7.15 -9.63
C LYS A 147 4.18 -7.00 -8.14
N GLU A 148 5.41 -6.69 -7.74
CA GLU A 148 5.72 -6.31 -6.37
C GLU A 148 5.52 -4.80 -6.19
N LEU A 149 4.58 -4.42 -5.33
CA LEU A 149 4.18 -3.04 -5.09
C LEU A 149 4.72 -2.55 -3.74
N SER A 150 5.21 -1.32 -3.72
CA SER A 150 5.53 -0.59 -2.50
C SER A 150 4.31 0.18 -2.00
N LEU A 151 4.30 0.57 -0.71
CA LEU A 151 3.21 1.40 -0.17
C LEU A 151 3.11 2.74 -0.92
N GLY A 152 4.25 3.36 -1.25
CA GLY A 152 4.29 4.58 -2.07
C GLY A 152 3.80 4.34 -3.51
N GLY A 153 4.06 3.17 -4.07
CA GLY A 153 3.52 2.74 -5.37
C GLY A 153 1.99 2.67 -5.38
N ILE A 154 1.40 2.11 -4.32
CA ILE A 154 -0.06 2.03 -4.17
C ILE A 154 -0.66 3.42 -3.93
N GLU A 155 -0.11 4.21 -3.02
CA GLU A 155 -0.65 5.53 -2.67
C GLU A 155 -0.49 6.55 -3.80
N ASN A 156 0.76 6.82 -4.22
CA ASN A 156 1.07 7.87 -5.18
C ASN A 156 0.90 7.41 -6.64
N GLY A 157 1.16 6.13 -6.89
CA GLY A 157 1.16 5.57 -8.23
C GLY A 157 -0.22 5.12 -8.71
N ILE A 158 -1.11 4.79 -7.79
CA ILE A 158 -2.44 4.24 -8.09
C ILE A 158 -3.53 5.15 -7.50
N LEU A 159 -3.70 5.18 -6.17
CA LEU A 159 -4.82 5.84 -5.50
C LEU A 159 -4.93 7.34 -5.81
N ARG A 160 -3.82 8.09 -5.70
CA ARG A 160 -3.82 9.54 -5.98
C ARG A 160 -4.13 9.88 -7.45
N LYS A 161 -3.88 8.95 -8.39
CA LYS A 161 -4.24 9.14 -9.81
C LYS A 161 -5.72 8.92 -10.09
N MET A 162 -6.48 8.37 -9.14
CA MET A 162 -7.92 8.14 -9.28
C MET A 162 -8.75 9.40 -8.98
N ASN A 163 -8.12 10.53 -8.65
CA ASN A 163 -8.77 11.84 -8.44
C ASN A 163 -9.93 11.81 -7.41
N GLU A 164 -9.77 11.01 -6.35
CA GLU A 164 -10.73 10.89 -5.26
C GLU A 164 -10.11 11.48 -3.98
N PRO A 165 -10.47 12.70 -3.56
CA PRO A 165 -9.83 13.35 -2.42
C PRO A 165 -10.04 12.62 -1.08
N ARG A 166 -11.11 11.81 -0.96
CA ARG A 166 -11.41 11.06 0.28
C ARG A 166 -10.37 9.99 0.61
N ILE A 167 -9.52 9.58 -0.35
CA ILE A 167 -8.46 8.60 -0.09
C ILE A 167 -7.53 9.03 1.04
N HIS A 168 -7.27 10.34 1.21
CA HIS A 168 -6.41 10.89 2.27
C HIS A 168 -6.95 10.66 3.69
N PHE A 169 -8.22 10.30 3.81
CA PHE A 169 -8.87 9.92 5.07
C PHE A 169 -9.06 8.41 5.20
N ALA A 170 -8.88 7.67 4.10
CA ALA A 170 -9.11 6.23 4.03
C ALA A 170 -7.83 5.41 4.20
N VAL A 171 -6.67 5.95 3.80
CA VAL A 171 -5.38 5.28 3.97
C VAL A 171 -4.70 5.68 5.28
N ASN A 172 -4.29 4.70 6.08
CA ASN A 172 -3.56 4.91 7.32
C ASN A 172 -2.10 4.46 7.16
N CYS A 173 -1.20 5.42 7.22
CA CYS A 173 0.24 5.23 7.09
C CYS A 173 0.97 4.78 8.38
N ALA A 174 0.24 4.28 9.38
CA ALA A 174 0.75 3.88 10.71
C ALA A 174 1.57 4.96 11.45
N SER A 175 1.27 6.23 11.20
CA SER A 175 1.76 7.37 12.00
C SER A 175 0.63 7.98 12.82
N ILE A 176 0.97 8.56 13.98
CA ILE A 176 0.01 9.27 14.85
C ILE A 176 -0.69 10.42 14.11
N SER A 177 -0.03 11.04 13.12
CA SER A 177 -0.62 12.12 12.33
C SER A 177 -1.45 11.63 11.12
N CYS A 178 -1.51 10.32 10.87
CA CYS A 178 -2.37 9.76 9.82
C CYS A 178 -3.84 9.85 10.25
N PRO A 179 -4.81 9.81 9.32
CA PRO A 179 -6.22 9.67 9.67
C PRO A 179 -6.46 8.39 10.49
N LYS A 180 -7.59 8.33 11.19
CA LYS A 180 -7.99 7.12 11.91
C LYS A 180 -8.09 5.93 10.95
N LEU A 181 -7.53 4.78 11.33
CA LEU A 181 -7.85 3.53 10.65
C LEU A 181 -9.28 3.14 11.04
N MET A 182 -10.15 2.94 10.05
CA MET A 182 -11.51 2.44 10.30
C MET A 182 -11.45 1.01 10.83
N ASN A 183 -12.38 0.66 11.72
CA ASN A 183 -12.55 -0.70 12.21
C ASN A 183 -13.40 -1.57 11.25
N GLU A 184 -13.49 -1.17 9.98
CA GLU A 184 -14.26 -1.83 8.93
C GLU A 184 -13.47 -1.79 7.62
N ALA A 185 -13.62 -2.83 6.81
CA ALA A 185 -13.02 -2.86 5.47
C ALA A 185 -13.88 -2.05 4.48
N TYR A 186 -13.25 -1.52 3.44
CA TYR A 186 -13.91 -0.80 2.34
C TYR A 186 -14.52 -1.75 1.30
#